data_AF-A0A222VQQ7-F1
#
_entry.id   AF-A0A222VQQ7-F1
#
_cell.length_a   1.000
_cell.length_b   1.000
_cell.length_c   1.000
_cell.angle_alpha   90.00
_cell.angle_beta   90.00
_cell.angle_gamma   90.00
#
_symmetry.space_group_name_H-M   'P 1'
#
loop_
_entity.id
_entity.type
_entity.pdbx_description
1 polymer ?
#
loop_
_entity_poly.entity_id
_entity_poly.type
_entity_poly.pdbx_seq_one_letter_code
_entity_poly.pdbx_strand_id
1 'polypeptide(L)'
;MTIDTEPRLYEVRIGGFGDDEGALALTEPIARLLCPDEWHEGPCEVPWGFSLAGTDGAELVVGIYTTESTAAEILARVRALAGPDHPSALTTGDPGLFPDVITQYEIEHGTAPQ
;
A
#
# COMPACT_ATOMS: atom_id res chain seq x y z
N MET A 1 3.31 -1.99 -26.72
CA MET A 1 4.01 -1.48 -25.52
C MET A 1 3.13 -0.42 -24.92
N THR A 2 2.23 -0.81 -24.01
CA THR A 2 1.49 0.14 -23.19
C THR A 2 2.48 0.73 -22.20
N ILE A 3 2.68 2.04 -22.28
CA ILE A 3 3.57 2.75 -21.36
C ILE A 3 2.84 2.78 -20.01
N ASP A 4 3.44 2.10 -19.02
CA ASP A 4 3.03 2.09 -17.62
C ASP A 4 3.41 3.42 -16.95
N THR A 5 2.79 4.52 -17.41
CA THR A 5 3.17 5.88 -16.99
C THR A 5 2.19 6.53 -16.02
N GLU A 6 0.99 5.98 -15.86
CA GLU A 6 -0.04 6.59 -15.01
C GLU A 6 -0.10 5.88 -13.66
N PRO A 7 0.17 6.59 -12.55
CA PRO A 7 0.05 6.00 -11.23
C PRO A 7 -1.40 5.63 -10.93
N ARG A 8 -1.58 4.50 -10.26
CA ARG A 8 -2.88 3.96 -9.83
C ARG A 8 -2.75 3.43 -8.41
N LEU A 9 -3.90 3.19 -7.78
CA LEU A 9 -3.92 2.48 -6.51
C LEU A 9 -3.64 0.99 -6.75
N TYR A 10 -2.64 0.49 -6.06
CA TYR A 10 -2.34 -0.93 -5.96
C TYR A 10 -2.40 -1.34 -4.49
N GLU A 11 -2.82 -2.58 -4.25
CA GLU A 11 -2.90 -3.17 -2.92
C GLU A 11 -1.88 -4.30 -2.81
N VAL A 12 -0.98 -4.22 -1.84
CA VAL A 12 -0.18 -5.36 -1.40
C VAL A 12 -0.90 -6.00 -0.23
N ARG A 13 -1.43 -7.21 -0.45
CA ARG A 13 -2.17 -7.98 0.56
C ARG A 13 -1.27 -9.05 1.13
N ILE A 14 -1.14 -9.09 2.46
CA ILE A 14 -0.22 -9.97 3.18
C ILE A 14 -1.06 -10.80 4.14
N GLY A 15 -1.07 -12.11 3.93
CA GLY A 15 -1.82 -13.06 4.76
C GLY A 15 -0.93 -13.91 5.66
N GLY A 16 -1.52 -14.92 6.28
CA GLY A 16 -0.81 -15.86 7.14
C GLY A 16 -0.60 -15.38 8.57
N PHE A 17 -1.30 -14.32 9.00
CA PHE A 17 -1.31 -13.90 10.40
C PHE A 17 -2.35 -14.69 11.20
N GLY A 18 -2.01 -15.01 12.45
CA GLY A 18 -2.92 -15.66 13.38
C GLY A 18 -4.01 -14.72 13.92
N ASP A 19 -3.72 -13.42 13.95
CA ASP A 19 -4.55 -12.37 14.54
C ASP A 19 -4.11 -10.98 14.05
N ASP A 20 -4.93 -9.97 14.34
CA ASP A 20 -4.72 -8.58 13.90
C ASP A 20 -3.44 -7.96 14.47
N GLU A 21 -3.00 -8.34 15.67
CA GLU A 21 -1.78 -7.81 16.27
C GLU A 21 -0.55 -8.26 15.48
N GLY A 22 -0.53 -9.54 15.08
CA GLY A 22 0.50 -10.08 14.18
C GLY A 22 0.55 -9.35 12.83
N ALA A 23 -0.60 -9.02 12.26
CA ALA A 23 -0.69 -8.27 11.01
C ALA A 23 -0.20 -6.82 11.18
N LEU A 24 -0.65 -6.13 12.24
CA LEU A 24 -0.29 -4.74 12.53
C LEU A 24 1.19 -4.57 12.86
N ALA A 25 1.85 -5.59 13.41
CA ALA A 25 3.29 -5.56 13.69
C ALA A 25 4.16 -5.33 12.44
N LEU A 26 3.66 -5.61 11.22
CA LEU A 26 4.36 -5.32 9.97
C LEU A 26 4.20 -3.89 9.47
N THR A 27 3.28 -3.09 10.01
CA THR A 27 3.02 -1.72 9.52
C THR A 27 4.23 -0.80 9.64
N GLU A 28 4.86 -0.73 10.81
CA GLU A 28 6.08 0.07 11.04
C GLU A 28 7.26 -0.36 10.16
N PRO A 29 7.62 -1.67 10.09
CA PRO A 29 8.63 -2.16 9.16
C PRO A 29 8.35 -1.79 7.69
N ILE A 30 7.11 -1.92 7.24
CA ILE A 30 6.73 -1.57 5.86
C ILE A 30 6.78 -0.06 5.62
N ALA A 31 6.34 0.75 6.59
CA ALA A 31 6.42 2.20 6.50
C ALA A 31 7.87 2.68 6.31
N ARG A 32 8.82 2.10 7.06
CA ARG A 32 10.26 2.39 6.91
C ARG A 32 10.84 1.89 5.59
N LEU A 33 10.28 0.84 5.01
CA LEU A 33 10.68 0.33 3.70
C LEU A 33 10.23 1.28 2.59
N LEU A 34 9.02 1.83 2.69
CA LEU A 34 8.43 2.77 1.73
C LEU A 34 9.03 4.17 1.87
N CYS A 35 9.38 4.56 3.09
CA CYS A 35 9.99 5.82 3.44
C CYS A 35 11.19 5.58 4.37
N PRO A 36 12.40 5.37 3.81
CA PRO A 36 13.58 5.11 4.62
C PRO A 36 14.08 6.33 5.41
N ASP A 37 13.63 7.53 5.05
CA ASP A 37 13.93 8.77 5.74
C ASP A 37 12.62 9.43 6.20
N GLU A 38 12.20 9.16 7.44
CA GLU A 38 10.98 9.74 8.02
C GLU A 38 11.05 11.27 8.20
N TRP A 39 12.22 11.89 8.00
CA TRP A 39 12.48 13.31 8.16
C TRP A 39 12.64 14.04 6.82
N HIS A 40 12.49 13.35 5.68
CA HIS A 40 12.55 14.02 4.39
C HIS A 40 11.38 15.01 4.26
N GLU A 41 11.67 16.22 3.80
CA GLU A 41 10.64 17.20 3.47
C GLU A 41 9.86 16.67 2.26
N GLY A 42 8.60 16.28 2.50
CA GLY A 42 7.76 15.53 1.58
C GLY A 42 7.42 16.21 0.25
N PRO A 43 6.56 15.57 -0.58
CA PRO A 43 5.85 14.31 -0.30
C PRO A 43 6.70 13.06 -0.51
N CYS A 44 6.35 11.97 0.20
CA CYS A 44 6.99 10.67 -0.02
C CYS A 44 6.83 10.23 -1.48
N GLU A 45 7.87 9.58 -2.03
CA GLU A 45 7.91 9.16 -3.44
C GLU A 45 6.72 8.27 -3.84
N VAL A 46 6.19 7.51 -2.90
CA VAL A 46 4.98 6.71 -3.07
C VAL A 46 4.04 7.00 -1.89
N PRO A 47 2.84 7.54 -2.09
CA PRO A 47 1.81 7.61 -1.05
C PRO A 47 1.32 6.21 -0.68
N TRP A 48 1.16 5.92 0.62
CA TRP A 48 0.64 4.63 1.10
C TRP A 48 -0.35 4.76 2.27
N GLY A 49 -1.11 3.69 2.51
CA GLY A 49 -1.98 3.51 3.66
C GLY A 49 -2.09 2.04 4.06
N PHE A 50 -2.46 1.78 5.31
CA PHE A 50 -2.68 0.43 5.84
C PHE A 50 -4.15 0.20 6.14
N SER A 51 -4.61 -1.02 5.89
CA SER A 51 -5.92 -1.51 6.31
C SER A 51 -5.81 -2.98 6.71
N LEU A 52 -6.78 -3.47 7.46
CA LEU A 52 -6.92 -4.89 7.80
C LEU A 52 -8.08 -5.48 7.03
N ALA A 53 -7.90 -6.69 6.51
CA ALA A 53 -8.92 -7.47 5.81
C ALA A 53 -8.96 -8.92 6.31
N GLY A 54 -9.98 -9.66 5.87
CA GLY A 54 -10.17 -11.08 6.18
C GLY A 54 -11.19 -11.32 7.29
N THR A 55 -12.09 -12.29 7.07
CA THR A 55 -13.09 -12.73 8.07
C THR A 55 -12.64 -13.93 8.90
N ASP A 56 -11.63 -14.67 8.43
CA ASP A 56 -11.18 -15.96 8.97
C ASP A 56 -9.67 -15.99 9.28
N GLY A 57 -9.03 -14.82 9.29
CA GLY A 57 -7.61 -14.62 9.58
C GLY A 57 -7.23 -13.19 9.22
N ALA A 58 -6.31 -12.60 9.98
CA ALA A 58 -5.89 -11.23 9.74
C ALA A 58 -5.06 -11.15 8.45
N GLU A 59 -5.44 -10.25 7.55
CA GLU A 59 -4.69 -9.89 6.35
C GLU A 59 -4.32 -8.42 6.46
N LEU A 60 -3.03 -8.09 6.36
CA LEU A 60 -2.58 -6.71 6.25
C LEU A 60 -2.67 -6.28 4.79
N VAL A 61 -3.38 -5.19 4.52
CA VAL A 61 -3.48 -4.57 3.20
C VAL A 61 -2.72 -3.26 3.20
N VAL A 62 -1.77 -3.13 2.28
CA VAL A 62 -1.00 -1.91 2.04
C VAL A 62 -1.46 -1.31 0.71
N GLY A 63 -2.24 -0.22 0.77
CA GLY A 63 -2.58 0.56 -0.41
C GLY A 63 -1.41 1.46 -0.78
N ILE A 64 -0.95 1.43 -2.02
CA ILE A 64 0.11 2.29 -2.56
C ILE A 64 -0.35 2.95 -3.86
N TYR A 65 -0.09 4.24 -4.04
CA TYR A 65 -0.44 4.96 -5.26
C TYR A 65 0.80 5.21 -6.11
N THR A 66 1.03 4.35 -7.11
CA THR A 66 2.25 4.38 -7.91
C THR A 66 2.06 3.67 -9.25
N THR A 67 3.11 3.54 -10.06
CA THR A 67 3.09 2.78 -11.33
C THR A 67 3.09 1.26 -11.07
N GLU A 68 2.65 0.44 -12.03
CA GLU A 68 2.69 -1.03 -11.88
C GLU A 68 4.11 -1.53 -11.61
N SER A 69 5.08 -0.92 -12.30
CA SER A 69 6.50 -1.25 -12.17
C SER A 69 7.00 -1.02 -10.74
N THR A 70 6.73 0.15 -10.17
CA THR A 70 7.09 0.48 -8.78
C THR A 70 6.31 -0.38 -7.78
N ALA A 71 5.03 -0.65 -8.04
CA ALA A 71 4.21 -1.50 -7.18
C ALA A 71 4.76 -2.94 -7.12
N ALA A 72 5.25 -3.47 -8.24
CA ALA A 72 5.90 -4.78 -8.30
C ALA A 72 7.24 -4.80 -7.53
N GLU A 73 8.02 -3.73 -7.59
CA GLU A 73 9.24 -3.60 -6.78
C GLU A 73 8.92 -3.56 -5.28
N ILE A 74 7.91 -2.80 -4.88
CA ILE A 74 7.45 -2.73 -3.50
C ILE A 74 6.98 -4.11 -3.01
N LEU A 75 6.18 -4.84 -3.81
CA LEU A 75 5.75 -6.20 -3.50
C LEU A 75 6.95 -7.12 -3.22
N ALA A 76 7.99 -7.06 -4.05
CA ALA A 76 9.18 -7.90 -3.88
C ALA A 76 9.91 -7.59 -2.56
N ARG A 77 10.01 -6.31 -2.19
CA ARG A 77 10.63 -5.88 -0.93
C ARG A 77 9.76 -6.27 0.27
N VAL A 78 8.44 -6.10 0.19
CA VAL A 78 7.49 -6.52 1.23
C VAL A 78 7.54 -8.03 1.44
N ARG A 79 7.61 -8.84 0.37
CA ARG A 79 7.81 -10.30 0.47
C ARG A 79 9.10 -10.66 1.21
N ALA A 80 10.19 -9.98 0.89
CA ALA A 80 11.47 -10.22 1.55
C ALA A 80 11.42 -9.85 3.05
N LEU A 81 10.68 -8.81 3.39
CA LEU A 81 10.48 -8.35 4.77
C LEU A 81 9.55 -9.25 5.58
N ALA A 82 8.40 -9.61 5.01
CA ALA A 82 7.40 -10.46 5.66
C ALA A 82 7.87 -11.92 5.77
N GLY A 83 8.74 -12.37 4.88
CA GLY A 83 9.28 -13.73 4.91
C GLY A 83 8.32 -14.79 4.37
N PRO A 84 8.74 -16.06 4.36
CA PRO A 84 8.05 -17.13 3.64
C PRO A 84 6.71 -17.55 4.27
N ASP A 85 6.51 -17.30 5.57
CA ASP A 85 5.30 -17.65 6.31
C ASP A 85 4.12 -16.68 6.02
N HIS A 86 4.41 -15.53 5.40
CA HIS A 86 3.45 -14.47 5.14
C HIS A 86 3.24 -14.27 3.62
N PRO A 87 2.38 -15.10 2.99
CA PRO A 87 2.15 -15.00 1.56
C PRO A 87 1.60 -13.62 1.21
N SER A 88 2.18 -13.01 0.17
CA SER A 88 1.84 -11.65 -0.24
C SER A 88 1.57 -11.55 -1.73
N ALA A 89 0.49 -10.86 -2.08
CA ALA A 89 -0.01 -10.70 -3.45
C ALA A 89 -0.21 -9.22 -3.77
N LEU A 90 -0.04 -8.87 -5.04
CA LEU A 90 -0.33 -7.54 -5.56
C LEU A 90 -1.63 -7.60 -6.35
N THR A 91 -2.54 -6.71 -6.03
CA THR A 91 -3.80 -6.51 -6.76
C THR A 91 -3.94 -5.04 -7.14
N THR A 92 -4.67 -4.74 -8.21
CA THR A 92 -5.14 -3.36 -8.41
C THR A 92 -6.09 -3.03 -7.27
N GLY A 93 -5.87 -1.90 -6.60
CA GLY A 93 -6.66 -1.52 -5.44
C GLY A 93 -8.03 -1.01 -5.83
N ASP A 94 -9.01 -1.17 -4.93
CA ASP A 94 -10.33 -0.56 -5.09
C ASP A 94 -10.30 0.85 -4.49
N PRO A 95 -10.46 1.92 -5.30
CA PRO A 95 -10.48 3.28 -4.78
C PRO A 95 -11.55 3.52 -3.69
N GLY A 96 -12.62 2.73 -3.66
CA GLY A 96 -13.68 2.78 -2.65
C GLY A 96 -13.29 2.20 -1.28
N LEU A 97 -12.18 1.46 -1.15
CA LEU A 97 -11.67 0.97 0.13
C LEU A 97 -10.81 2.01 0.88
N PHE A 98 -10.36 3.06 0.19
CA PHE A 98 -9.56 4.14 0.76
C PHE A 98 -10.15 5.52 0.39
N PRO A 99 -11.42 5.78 0.76
CA PRO A 99 -12.11 6.99 0.35
C PRO A 99 -11.42 8.27 0.85
N ASP A 100 -10.79 8.22 2.02
CA ASP A 100 -10.06 9.36 2.61
C ASP A 100 -8.79 9.72 1.82
N VAL A 101 -8.11 8.74 1.20
CA VAL A 101 -6.91 8.98 0.38
C VAL A 101 -7.28 9.71 -0.92
N ILE A 102 -8.43 9.36 -1.51
CA ILE A 102 -8.96 10.01 -2.72
C ILE A 102 -9.48 11.41 -2.40
N THR A 103 -10.22 11.53 -1.29
CA THR A 103 -10.76 12.81 -0.82
C THR A 103 -9.63 13.81 -0.55
N GLN A 104 -8.52 13.37 0.03
CA GLN A 104 -7.36 14.23 0.27
C GLN A 104 -6.70 14.67 -1.05
N TYR A 105 -6.48 13.77 -2.01
CA TYR A 105 -5.93 14.13 -3.32
C TYR A 105 -6.83 15.13 -4.07
N GLU A 106 -8.15 14.97 -4.01
CA GLU A 106 -9.11 15.91 -4.64
C GLU A 106 -9.09 17.30 -4.00
N ILE A 107 -8.95 17.38 -2.68
CA ILE A 107 -8.80 18.65 -1.94
C ILE A 107 -7.46 19.33 -2.29
N GLU A 108 -6.37 18.56 -2.36
CA GLU A 108 -5.02 19.09 -2.59
C GLU A 108 -4.74 19.44 -4.06
N HIS A 109 -5.37 18.73 -5.02
CA HIS A 109 -5.19 18.95 -6.46
C HIS A 109 -6.33 19.69 -7.16
N GLY A 110 -7.39 20.08 -6.43
CA GLY A 110 -8.36 21.08 -6.90
C GLY A 110 -9.24 20.64 -8.07
N THR A 111 -9.53 19.35 -8.23
CA THR A 111 -10.62 18.89 -9.11
C THR A 111 -11.92 18.90 -8.33
N ALA A 112 -12.49 20.10 -8.14
CA ALA A 112 -13.89 20.20 -7.75
C ALA A 112 -14.76 19.55 -8.85
N PRO A 113 -15.74 18.71 -8.49
CA PRO A 113 -16.71 18.21 -9.48
C PRO A 113 -17.51 19.40 -10.02
N GLN A 114 -17.55 19.53 -11.35
CA GLN A 114 -18.52 20.37 -12.06
C GLN A 114 -19.85 19.64 -12.20
#